data_AF-K6YZD4-F1
#
_entry.id   AF-K6YZD4-F1
#
_cell.length_a   1.000
_cell.length_b   1.000
_cell.length_c   1.000
_cell.angle_alpha   90.00
_cell.angle_beta   90.00
_cell.angle_gamma   90.00
#
_symmetry.space_group_name_H-M   'P 1'
#
loop_
_entity.id
_entity.type
_entity.pdbx_description
1 polymer ?
#
loop_
_entity_poly.entity_id
_entity_poly.type
_entity_poly.pdbx_seq_one_letter_code
_entity_poly.pdbx_strand_id
1 'polypeptide(L)'
;MTHDEIQSLVFAALELTNQSREDDAQVPISPETALFGKQGHLDSMGLVALLIDIEDMLLDQDIQVSLSDERAMSAANSPFKNVSSLVEHIDKLLSGE
;
A
#
# COMPACT_ATOMS: atom_id res chain seq x y z
N MET A 1 -6.92 2.36 14.73
CA MET A 1 -6.07 1.27 14.23
C MET A 1 -4.66 1.47 14.75
N THR A 2 -3.99 0.38 15.08
CA THR A 2 -2.57 0.32 15.49
C THR A 2 -1.69 0.07 14.26
N HIS A 3 -0.39 0.34 14.39
CA HIS A 3 0.60 0.08 13.33
C HIS A 3 0.55 -1.38 12.81
N ASP A 4 0.44 -2.36 13.72
CA ASP A 4 0.39 -3.78 13.36
C ASP A 4 -0.90 -4.14 12.59
N GLU A 5 -2.02 -3.49 12.90
CA GLU A 5 -3.28 -3.66 12.16
C GLU A 5 -3.17 -3.08 10.75
N ILE A 6 -2.57 -1.90 10.60
CA ILE A 6 -2.31 -1.29 9.29
C ILE A 6 -1.41 -2.21 8.46
N GLN A 7 -0.32 -2.69 9.05
CA GLN A 7 0.62 -3.59 8.37
C GLN A 7 -0.07 -4.89 7.93
N SER A 8 -0.89 -5.48 8.80
CA SER A 8 -1.65 -6.70 8.47
C SER A 8 -2.62 -6.46 7.33
N LEU A 9 -3.28 -5.29 7.29
CA LEU A 9 -4.18 -4.90 6.20
C LEU A 9 -3.41 -4.75 4.88
N VAL A 10 -2.27 -4.08 4.88
CA VAL A 10 -1.42 -3.93 3.68
C VAL A 10 -0.93 -5.30 3.18
N PHE A 11 -0.58 -6.21 4.08
CA PHE A 11 -0.22 -7.58 3.70
C PHE A 11 -1.39 -8.33 3.05
N ALA A 12 -2.58 -8.24 3.63
CA ALA A 12 -3.76 -8.87 3.05
C ALA A 12 -4.10 -8.30 1.65
N ALA A 13 -3.94 -6.99 1.44
CA ALA A 13 -4.10 -6.37 0.12
C ALA A 13 -3.05 -6.84 -0.89
N LEU A 14 -1.80 -7.04 -0.46
CA LEU A 14 -0.74 -7.63 -1.30
C LEU A 14 -1.01 -9.10 -1.63
N GLU A 15 -1.53 -9.87 -0.68
CA GLU A 15 -1.97 -11.25 -0.93
C GLU A 15 -3.08 -11.29 -1.97
N LEU A 16 -4.07 -10.39 -1.88
CA LEU A 16 -5.12 -10.24 -2.88
C LEU A 16 -4.54 -9.88 -4.26
N THR A 17 -3.62 -8.93 -4.30
CA THR A 17 -2.90 -8.56 -5.52
C THR A 17 -2.20 -9.77 -6.15
N ASN A 18 -1.54 -10.60 -5.33
CA ASN A 18 -0.83 -11.79 -5.79
C ASN A 18 -1.73 -12.91 -6.32
N GLN A 19 -2.99 -13.00 -5.88
CA GLN A 19 -3.95 -13.99 -6.40
C GLN A 19 -4.23 -13.80 -7.91
N SER A 20 -4.05 -12.58 -8.41
CA SER A 20 -4.25 -12.25 -9.82
C SER A 20 -2.94 -12.22 -10.63
N ARG A 21 -1.82 -12.68 -10.05
CA ARG A 21 -0.48 -12.63 -10.65
C ARG A 21 0.09 -14.04 -10.80
N GLU A 22 0.95 -14.20 -11.80
CA GLU A 22 1.72 -15.43 -11.99
C GLU A 22 2.76 -15.61 -10.87
N ASP A 23 3.14 -16.86 -10.58
CA ASP A 23 4.04 -17.21 -9.48
C ASP A 23 5.39 -16.46 -9.52
N ASP A 24 5.93 -16.22 -10.71
CA ASP A 24 7.19 -15.51 -10.94
C ASP A 24 7.05 -13.97 -10.88
N ALA A 25 5.82 -13.47 -10.85
CA ALA A 25 5.48 -12.06 -10.76
C ALA A 25 4.92 -11.66 -9.38
N GLN A 26 4.85 -12.60 -8.42
CA GLN A 26 4.34 -12.33 -7.08
C GLN A 26 5.20 -11.32 -6.32
N VAL A 27 4.52 -10.45 -5.57
CA VAL A 27 5.11 -9.47 -4.68
C VAL A 27 5.40 -10.14 -3.34
N PRO A 28 6.65 -10.13 -2.84
CA PRO A 28 6.97 -10.70 -1.53
C PRO A 28 6.18 -10.01 -0.40
N ILE A 29 5.66 -10.79 0.55
CA ILE A 29 4.92 -10.24 1.71
C ILE A 29 5.91 -9.98 2.85
N SER A 30 6.47 -8.76 2.91
CA SER A 30 7.45 -8.34 3.91
C SER A 30 7.43 -6.82 4.08
N PRO A 31 7.76 -6.28 5.27
CA PRO A 31 7.84 -4.82 5.49
C PRO A 31 8.85 -4.14 4.57
N GLU A 32 9.94 -4.84 4.22
CA GLU A 32 11.01 -4.31 3.37
C GLU A 32 10.72 -4.45 1.88
N THR A 33 9.61 -5.08 1.49
CA THR A 33 9.28 -5.29 0.08
C THR A 33 9.13 -3.97 -0.64
N ALA A 34 9.96 -3.77 -1.66
CA ALA A 34 9.85 -2.64 -2.57
C ALA A 34 8.58 -2.76 -3.40
N LEU A 35 7.68 -1.78 -3.27
CA LEU A 35 6.41 -1.74 -3.98
C LEU A 35 6.55 -1.02 -5.31
N PHE A 36 7.09 0.19 -5.30
CA PHE A 36 7.18 1.05 -6.48
C PHE A 36 8.58 1.61 -6.74
N GLY A 37 8.84 2.00 -7.99
CA GLY A 37 10.11 2.59 -8.44
C GLY A 37 11.07 1.56 -9.05
N LYS A 38 12.37 1.89 -9.09
CA LYS A 38 13.39 1.11 -9.83
C LYS A 38 13.52 -0.36 -9.39
N GLN A 39 13.18 -0.66 -8.14
CA GLN A 39 13.21 -2.00 -7.56
C GLN A 39 11.81 -2.49 -7.15
N GLY A 40 10.76 -1.74 -7.51
CA GLY A 40 9.38 -2.06 -7.14
C GLY A 40 8.84 -3.25 -7.94
N HIS A 41 8.01 -4.05 -7.30
CA HIS A 41 7.31 -5.17 -7.96
C HIS A 41 6.03 -4.74 -8.68
N LEU A 42 5.55 -3.53 -8.37
CA LEU A 42 4.36 -2.93 -8.97
C LEU A 42 4.74 -1.79 -9.90
N ASP A 43 4.06 -1.74 -11.04
CA ASP A 43 4.04 -0.58 -11.91
C ASP A 43 3.02 0.45 -11.40
N SER A 44 2.82 1.54 -12.14
CA SER A 44 1.90 2.60 -11.72
C SER A 44 0.46 2.11 -11.59
N MET A 45 0.00 1.22 -12.49
CA MET A 45 -1.36 0.70 -12.45
C MET A 45 -1.56 -0.31 -11.32
N GLY A 46 -0.60 -1.22 -11.12
CA GLY A 46 -0.62 -2.18 -10.02
C GLY A 46 -0.53 -1.51 -8.66
N LEU A 47 0.23 -0.42 -8.54
CA LEU A 47 0.24 0.38 -7.32
C LEU A 47 -1.13 1.03 -7.07
N VAL A 48 -1.74 1.67 -8.07
CA VAL A 48 -3.08 2.26 -7.92
C VAL A 48 -4.11 1.21 -7.50
N ALA A 49 -4.09 0.03 -8.12
CA ALA A 49 -4.98 -1.06 -7.76
C ALA A 49 -4.81 -1.47 -6.28
N LEU A 50 -3.55 -1.67 -5.83
CA LEU A 50 -3.26 -1.97 -4.43
C LEU A 50 -3.79 -0.88 -3.49
N LEU A 51 -3.63 0.39 -3.84
CA LEU A 51 -4.11 1.50 -3.01
C LEU A 51 -5.63 1.50 -2.90
N ILE A 52 -6.34 1.24 -4.00
CA ILE A 52 -7.81 1.12 -4.01
C ILE A 52 -8.25 -0.05 -3.12
N ASP A 53 -7.61 -1.22 -3.24
CA ASP A 53 -7.93 -2.39 -2.40
C ASP A 53 -7.75 -2.05 -0.90
N ILE A 54 -6.69 -1.31 -0.55
CA ILE A 54 -6.47 -0.84 0.83
C ILE A 54 -7.54 0.16 1.27
N GLU A 55 -7.88 1.12 0.42
CA GLU A 55 -8.94 2.11 0.69
C GLU A 55 -10.29 1.42 0.92
N ASP A 56 -10.65 0.43 0.09
CA ASP A 56 -11.88 -0.36 0.23
C ASP A 56 -11.88 -1.17 1.55
N MET A 57 -10.76 -1.82 1.90
CA MET A 57 -10.64 -2.55 3.18
C MET A 57 -10.72 -1.65 4.42
N LEU A 58 -10.27 -0.40 4.31
CA LEU A 58 -10.41 0.60 5.37
C LEU A 58 -11.85 1.13 5.42
N LEU A 59 -12.49 1.32 4.27
CA LEU A 59 -13.88 1.75 4.17
C LEU A 59 -14.83 0.72 4.80
N ASP A 60 -14.56 -0.57 4.65
CA ASP A 60 -15.27 -1.67 5.31
C ASP A 60 -15.20 -1.59 6.86
N GLN A 61 -14.22 -0.84 7.39
CA GLN A 61 -14.08 -0.53 8.82
C GLN A 61 -14.59 0.87 9.18
N ASP A 62 -15.39 1.51 8.32
CA ASP A 62 -15.87 2.90 8.44
C ASP A 62 -14.74 3.95 8.46
N ILE A 63 -13.55 3.62 7.94
CA ILE A 63 -12.41 4.52 7.84
C ILE A 63 -12.29 5.06 6.42
N GLN A 64 -12.63 6.34 6.23
CA GLN A 64 -12.48 7.02 4.93
C GLN A 64 -11.10 7.68 4.81
N VAL A 65 -10.27 7.16 3.92
CA VAL A 65 -8.97 7.74 3.58
C VAL A 65 -8.79 7.77 2.06
N SER A 66 -8.00 8.73 1.56
CA SER A 66 -7.56 8.77 0.17
C SER A 66 -6.04 8.64 0.14
N LEU A 67 -5.55 7.49 -0.28
CA LEU A 67 -4.13 7.18 -0.48
C LEU A 67 -3.67 7.57 -1.89
N SER A 68 -4.59 7.56 -2.85
CA SER A 68 -4.30 7.84 -4.27
C SER A 68 -4.19 9.33 -4.63
N ASP A 69 -4.14 10.24 -3.64
CA ASP A 69 -4.03 11.68 -3.89
C ASP A 69 -2.74 12.03 -4.66
N GLU A 70 -2.88 12.77 -5.77
CA GLU A 70 -1.80 13.09 -6.73
C GLU A 70 -0.56 13.71 -6.07
N ARG A 71 -0.73 14.34 -4.90
CA ARG A 71 0.34 14.95 -4.11
C ARG A 71 1.31 13.92 -3.53
N ALA A 72 0.84 12.73 -3.14
CA ALA A 72 1.67 11.68 -2.56
C ALA A 72 2.51 10.95 -3.63
N MET A 73 2.01 10.86 -4.87
CA MET A 73 2.71 10.19 -5.97
C MET A 73 3.89 10.98 -6.54
N SER A 74 3.86 12.31 -6.46
CA SER A 74 4.91 13.21 -7.01
C SER A 74 5.95 13.66 -5.98
N ALA A 75 5.79 13.30 -4.71
CA ALA A 75 6.73 13.68 -3.66
C ALA A 75 8.10 13.01 -3.83
N ALA A 76 9.18 13.78 -3.64
CA ALA A 76 10.56 13.27 -3.71
C ALA A 76 10.85 12.12 -2.72
N ASN A 77 10.07 12.05 -1.63
CA ASN A 77 9.99 10.93 -0.70
C ASN A 77 8.63 10.25 -0.86
N SER A 78 8.44 9.50 -1.95
CA SER A 78 7.18 8.82 -2.20
C SER A 78 6.92 7.78 -1.09
N PRO A 79 5.74 7.82 -0.44
CA PRO A 79 5.37 6.84 0.60
C PRO A 79 5.22 5.43 0.03
N PHE A 80 5.14 5.28 -1.28
CA PHE A 80 4.88 4.01 -1.97
C PHE A 80 6.15 3.21 -2.31
N LYS A 81 7.31 3.60 -1.77
CA LYS A 81 8.59 2.93 -2.07
C LYS A 81 8.61 1.47 -1.60
N ASN A 82 8.17 1.22 -0.37
CA ASN A 82 8.10 -0.11 0.23
C ASN A 82 6.94 -0.21 1.22
N VAL A 83 6.68 -1.41 1.72
CA VAL A 83 5.55 -1.66 2.64
C VAL A 83 5.67 -0.83 3.92
N SER A 84 6.83 -0.78 4.58
CA SER A 84 7.01 0.01 5.79
C SER A 84 6.69 1.50 5.59
N SER A 85 7.14 2.10 4.49
CA SER A 85 6.82 3.51 4.18
C SER A 85 5.34 3.72 3.88
N LEU A 86 4.66 2.75 3.28
CA LEU A 86 3.22 2.81 3.03
C LEU A 86 2.44 2.71 4.35
N VAL A 87 2.82 1.79 5.23
CA VAL A 87 2.22 1.65 6.57
C VAL A 87 2.38 2.94 7.38
N GLU A 88 3.59 3.52 7.41
CA GLU A 88 3.82 4.81 8.08
C GLU A 88 2.99 5.95 7.47
N HIS A 89 2.75 5.91 6.16
CA HIS A 89 1.94 6.93 5.51
C HIS A 89 0.46 6.82 5.88
N ILE A 90 -0.09 5.60 5.87
CA ILE A 90 -1.45 5.33 6.31
C ILE A 90 -1.59 5.73 7.78
N ASP A 91 -0.64 5.37 8.63
CA ASP A 91 -0.65 5.72 10.06
C ASP A 91 -0.74 7.23 10.30
N LYS A 92 0.02 8.04 9.55
CA LYS A 92 -0.06 9.51 9.59
C LYS A 92 -1.42 10.04 9.16
N LEU A 93 -1.96 9.51 8.06
CA LEU A 93 -3.28 9.91 7.55
C LEU A 93 -4.39 9.59 8.57
N LEU A 94 -4.32 8.44 9.25
CA LEU A 94 -5.28 8.05 10.27
C LEU A 94 -5.12 8.85 11.58
N SER A 95 -3.90 9.30 11.88
CA SER A 95 -3.60 10.15 13.04
C SER A 95 -3.98 11.62 12.81
N GLY A 96 -4.24 12.02 11.56
CA GLY A 96 -4.61 13.38 11.18
C GLY A 96 -3.44 14.37 11.12
N GLU A 97 -2.22 13.87 10.90
CA GLU A 97 -0.98 14.67 10.77
C GLU A 97 -0.67 15.08 9.32
#